data_AF-A0A0S3T4S4-F1
#
_entry.id   AF-A0A0S3T4S4-F1
#
_cell.length_a   1.000
_cell.length_b   1.000
_cell.length_c   1.000
_cell.angle_alpha   90.00
_cell.angle_beta   90.00
_cell.angle_gamma   90.00
#
_symmetry.space_group_name_H-M   'P 1'
#
loop_
_entity.id
_entity.type
_entity.pdbx_description
1 polymer ?
#
loop_
_entity_poly.entity_id
_entity_poly.type
_entity_poly.pdbx_seq_one_letter_code
_entity_poly.pdbx_strand_id
1 'polypeptide(L)' 'MAKSYNRRHKVCDRHSKVPVVLLSSIRQRFCQQCSKFHELAEFDETKRSCRKTLAEHNERRRKSRTDMSLGGD' A
#
# COMPACT_ATOMS: atom_id res chain seq x y z
N MET A 1 17.61 -8.89 9.27
CA MET A 1 17.12 -7.54 8.88
C MET A 1 15.64 -7.24 9.19
N ALA A 2 14.86 -8.08 9.90
CA ALA A 2 13.42 -7.82 10.12
C ALA A 2 13.04 -7.39 11.57
N LYS A 3 13.94 -7.56 12.56
CA LYS A 3 13.62 -7.31 13.99
C LYS A 3 13.23 -5.86 14.30
N SER A 4 13.92 -4.89 13.71
CA SER A 4 13.68 -3.46 13.94
C SER A 4 12.42 -2.95 13.22
N TYR A 5 12.18 -3.39 11.98
CA TYR A 5 10.97 -3.05 11.21
C TYR A 5 9.70 -3.56 11.90
N ASN A 6 9.70 -4.83 12.27
CA ASN A 6 8.60 -5.49 12.97
C ASN A 6 8.26 -4.79 14.30
N ARG A 7 9.29 -4.40 15.06
CA ARG A 7 9.13 -3.67 16.33
C ARG A 7 8.59 -2.25 16.14
N ARG A 8 9.07 -1.53 15.12
CA ARG A 8 8.62 -0.16 14.80
C ARG A 8 7.16 -0.14 14.36
N HIS A 9 6.74 -1.11 13.56
CA HIS A 9 5.39 -1.17 13.00
C HIS A 9 4.43 -2.06 13.78
N LYS A 10 4.86 -2.55 14.95
CA LYS A 10 4.06 -3.42 15.85
C LYS A 10 3.41 -4.59 15.11
N VAL A 11 4.18 -5.21 14.21
CA VAL A 11 3.75 -6.34 13.39
C VAL A 11 4.75 -7.47 13.53
N CYS A 12 4.28 -8.71 13.68
CA CYS A 12 5.18 -9.87 13.67
C CYS A 12 5.48 -10.33 12.24
N ASP A 13 6.58 -11.05 12.04
CA ASP A 13 7.01 -11.52 10.72
C ASP A 13 5.90 -12.31 10.00
N ARG A 14 5.19 -13.16 10.75
CA ARG A 14 4.03 -13.92 10.25
C ARG A 14 2.92 -13.01 9.73
N HIS A 15 2.41 -12.09 10.55
CA HIS A 15 1.30 -11.22 10.15
C HIS A 15 1.68 -10.18 9.08
N SER A 16 2.97 -9.90 8.89
CA SER A 16 3.45 -9.05 7.79
C SER A 16 3.38 -9.73 6.41
N LYS A 17 3.36 -11.07 6.38
CA LYS A 17 3.42 -11.88 5.14
C LYS A 17 2.11 -12.59 4.81
N VAL A 18 1.28 -12.83 5.82
CA VAL A 18 0.00 -13.53 5.67
C VAL A 18 -0.98 -12.68 4.85
N PRO A 19 -1.73 -13.29 3.92
CA PRO A 19 -2.69 -12.58 3.07
C PRO A 19 -3.91 -12.04 3.83
N VAL A 20 -4.32 -12.69 4.93
CA VAL A 20 -5.51 -12.30 5.69
C VAL A 20 -5.26 -12.50 7.19
N VAL A 21 -5.54 -11.46 7.97
CA VAL A 21 -5.56 -11.49 9.44
C VAL A 21 -6.93 -11.06 9.93
N LEU A 22 -7.43 -11.70 10.97
CA LEU A 22 -8.69 -11.31 11.61
C LEU A 22 -8.37 -10.43 12.81
N LEU A 23 -8.65 -9.13 12.73
CA LEU A 23 -8.52 -8.17 13.84
C LEU A 23 -9.88 -7.56 14.13
N SER A 24 -10.31 -7.59 15.39
CA SER A 24 -11.62 -7.04 15.81
C SER A 24 -12.79 -7.52 14.94
N SER A 25 -12.77 -8.80 14.56
CA SER A 25 -13.74 -9.45 13.66
C SER A 25 -13.75 -8.96 12.21
N ILE A 26 -12.79 -8.13 11.82
CA ILE A 26 -12.64 -7.62 10.45
C ILE A 26 -11.48 -8.33 9.77
N ARG A 27 -11.69 -8.75 8.53
CA ARG A 27 -10.62 -9.34 7.71
C ARG A 27 -9.72 -8.22 7.17
N GLN A 28 -8.50 -8.17 7.67
CA GLN A 28 -7.51 -7.16 7.35
C GLN A 28 -6.27 -7.79 6.71
N ARG A 29 -5.44 -6.95 6.09
CA ARG A 29 -4.13 -7.30 5.53
C ARG A 29 -3.14 -6.18 5.82
N PHE A 30 -1.88 -6.54 6.05
CA PHE A 30 -0.81 -5.57 6.25
C PHE A 30 -0.38 -4.96 4.90
N CYS A 31 -0.47 -3.63 4.78
CA CYS A 31 0.01 -2.89 3.61
C CYS A 31 1.48 -2.53 3.79
N GLN A 32 2.35 -2.97 2.87
CA GLN A 32 3.79 -2.69 2.95
C GLN A 32 4.12 -1.21 2.72
N GLN A 33 3.39 -0.52 1.85
CA GLN A 33 3.60 0.92 1.59
C GLN A 33 3.16 1.80 2.75
N CYS A 34 2.03 1.49 3.37
CA CYS A 34 1.50 2.27 4.50
C CYS A 34 2.05 1.80 5.85
N SER A 35 2.65 0.61 5.91
CA SER A 35 3.07 -0.08 7.13
C SER A 35 1.95 -0.14 8.20
N LYS A 36 0.72 -0.39 7.76
CA LYS A 36 -0.51 -0.45 8.56
C LYS A 36 -1.44 -1.57 8.09
N PHE A 37 -2.33 -2.03 8.97
CA PHE A 37 -3.41 -2.94 8.61
C PHE A 37 -4.57 -2.18 7.97
N HIS A 38 -5.03 -2.67 6.83
CA HIS A 38 -6.21 -2.18 6.13
C HIS A 38 -7.18 -3.35 5.93
N GLU A 39 -8.45 -3.05 5.72
CA GLU A 39 -9.45 -4.06 5.37
C GLU A 39 -9.11 -4.71 4.03
N LEU A 40 -9.42 -6.00 3.86
CA LEU A 40 -9.20 -6.69 2.59
C LEU A 40 -9.87 -5.99 1.40
N ALA A 41 -11.01 -5.34 1.63
CA ALA A 41 -11.72 -4.56 0.61
C ALA A 41 -10.88 -3.39 0.05
N GLU A 42 -9.90 -2.88 0.79
CA GLU A 42 -9.00 -1.81 0.34
C GLU A 42 -7.82 -2.31 -0.51
N PHE A 43 -7.69 -3.62 -0.74
CA PHE A 43 -6.63 -4.20 -1.60
C PHE A 43 -7.22 -4.68 -2.92
N ASP A 44 -6.45 -4.56 -4.00
CA ASP A 44 -6.67 -5.40 -5.18
C ASP A 44 -5.95 -6.73 -4.93
N GLU A 45 -6.62 -7.86 -5.10
CA GLU A 45 -6.10 -9.20 -4.72
C GLU A 45 -4.73 -9.54 -5.33
N THR A 46 -4.37 -8.88 -6.43
CA THR A 46 -3.09 -9.00 -7.13
C THR A 46 -1.93 -8.23 -6.47
N LYS A 47 -2.19 -7.33 -5.51
CA LYS A 47 -1.18 -6.45 -4.90
C LYS A 47 -1.21 -6.48 -3.37
N ARG A 48 -0.03 -6.37 -2.76
CA ARG A 48 0.15 -6.29 -1.28
C ARG A 48 0.13 -4.86 -0.73
N SER A 49 -0.19 -3.88 -1.57
CA SER A 49 -0.40 -2.48 -1.19
C SER A 49 -1.88 -2.13 -1.35
N CYS A 50 -2.40 -1.30 -0.46
CA CYS A 50 -3.79 -0.83 -0.56
C CYS A 50 -3.98 0.10 -1.78
N ARG A 51 -5.21 0.19 -2.26
CA ARG A 51 -5.60 0.97 -3.45
C ARG A 51 -5.41 2.48 -3.30
N LYS A 52 -5.30 2.97 -2.07
CA LYS A 52 -5.17 4.42 -1.76
C LYS A 52 -4.05 5.10 -2.52
N THR A 53 -2.94 4.39 -2.79
CA THR A 53 -1.81 4.96 -3.52
C THR A 53 -2.00 4.93 -5.04
N LEU A 54 -2.90 4.10 -5.58
CA LEU A 54 -3.05 3.89 -7.02
C LEU A 54 -3.73 5.07 -7.74
N ALA A 55 -4.70 5.72 -7.09
CA ALA A 55 -5.35 6.92 -7.63
C ALA A 55 -4.36 8.10 -7.74
N GLU A 56 -3.57 8.32 -6.68
CA GLU A 56 -2.54 9.38 -6.64
C GLU A 56 -1.39 9.13 -7.63
N HIS A 57 -1.00 7.88 -7.86
CA HIS A 57 -0.02 7.51 -8.89
C HIS A 57 -0.55 7.69 -10.32
N ASN A 58 -1.81 7.34 -10.58
CA ASN A 58 -2.42 7.51 -11.90
C ASN A 58 -2.52 9.00 -12.27
N GLU A 59 -2.87 9.86 -11.33
CA GLU A 59 -2.91 11.31 -11.55
C GLU A 59 -1.53 11.90 -11.85
N ARG A 60 -0.49 11.50 -11.09
CA ARG A 60 0.90 11.95 -11.34
C ARG A 60 1.44 11.51 -12.70
N ARG A 61 1.15 10.27 -13.14
CA ARG A 61 1.51 9.78 -14.49
C ARG A 61 0.77 10.54 -15.59
N ARG A 62 -0.48 10.93 -15.36
CA ARG A 62 -1.28 11.69 -16.34
C ARG A 62 -0.75 13.11 -16.51
N LYS A 63 -0.32 13.78 -15.42
CA LYS A 63 0.29 15.12 -15.46
C LYS A 63 1.67 15.16 -16.14
N SER A 64 2.50 14.12 -15.97
CA SER A 64 3.84 14.07 -16.57
C SER A 64 3.86 13.97 -18.11
N ARG A 65 2.73 13.68 -18.79
CA ARG A 65 2.64 13.67 -20.26
C ARG A 65 2.16 14.99 -20.85
N THR A 66 1.51 15.85 -20.07
CA THR A 66 1.01 17.15 -20.55
C THR A 66 2.08 18.23 -20.45
N ASP A 67 3.01 18.11 -19.51
CA ASP A 67 4.07 19.10 -19.26
C ASP A 67 5.20 19.08 -20.31
N MET A 68 5.44 17.95 -20.99
CA MET A 68 6.47 17.85 -22.03
C MET A 68 6.06 18.43 -23.40
N SER A 69 4.83 18.95 -23.53
CA SER A 69 4.30 19.38 -24.84
C SER A 69 4.05 20.89 -24.96
N LEU A 70 4.31 21.70 -23.93
CA LEU A 70 3.91 23.12 -23.90
C LEU A 70 4.98 24.09 -23.36
N GLY A 71 6.27 23.74 -23.43
CA GLY A 71 7.35 24.55 -22.83
C GLY A 71 8.53 24.83 -23.77
N GLY A 72 8.27 25.20 -25.02
CA GLY A 72 9.33 25.54 -25.97
C GLY A 72 8.87 26.55 -27.03
N ASP A 73 8.83 27.83 -26.65
CA ASP A 73 9.05 28.98 -27.52
C ASP A 73 9.71 30.12 -26.72
#